data_AF-A0A377C5Z4-F1
#
_entry.id   AF-A0A377C5Z4-F1
#
_cell.length_a   1.000
_cell.length_b   1.000
_cell.length_c   1.000
_cell.angle_alpha   90.00
_cell.angle_beta   90.00
_cell.angle_gamma   90.00
#
_symmetry.space_group_name_H-M   'P 1'
#
loop_
_entity.id
_entity.type
_entity.pdbx_description
1 polymer ?
#
loop_
_entity_poly.entity_id
_entity_poly.type
_entity_poly.pdbx_seq_one_letter_code
_entity_poly.pdbx_strand_id
1 'polypeptide(L)' 'MIRISDAAQAHFAKLLANQEEGTQIRVFVINPGTPNAECGVSYCPRMPWKPPTPPEI' A
#
# COMPACT_ATOMS: atom_id res chain seq x y z
N MET A 1 16.70 5.64 3.90
CA MET A 1 15.54 5.96 4.75
C MET A 1 14.48 6.65 3.89
N ILE A 2 13.24 6.17 3.89
CA ILE A 2 12.14 6.77 3.11
C ILE A 2 11.54 7.90 3.95
N ARG A 3 11.46 9.11 3.40
CA ARG A 3 10.83 10.27 4.05
C ARG A 3 9.57 10.65 3.29
N ILE A 4 8.43 10.61 3.96
CA ILE A 4 7.16 11.09 3.42
C ILE A 4 6.92 12.48 4.01
N SER A 5 6.82 13.49 3.15
CA SER A 5 6.57 14.87 3.58
C SER A 5 5.18 15.02 4.21
N ASP A 6 5.02 15.99 5.12
CA ASP A 6 3.74 16.24 5.80
C ASP A 6 2.61 16.53 4.80
N ALA A 7 2.92 17.25 3.72
CA ALA A 7 1.98 17.50 2.63
C ALA A 7 1.53 16.20 1.92
N ALA A 8 2.45 15.27 1.67
CA ALA A 8 2.12 13.97 1.07
C ALA A 8 1.32 13.10 2.04
N GLN A 9 1.64 13.10 3.34
CA GLN A 9 0.86 12.39 4.36
C GLN A 9 -0.58 12.91 4.42
N ALA A 10 -0.77 14.23 4.42
CA ALA A 10 -2.09 14.85 4.40
C ALA A 10 -2.87 14.49 3.11
N HIS A 11 -2.18 14.41 1.97
CA HIS A 11 -2.80 13.97 0.73
C HIS A 11 -3.24 12.50 0.79
N PHE A 12 -2.40 11.61 1.30
CA PHE A 12 -2.73 10.19 1.47
C PHE A 12 -3.88 9.97 2.46
N ALA A 13 -3.94 10.73 3.55
CA ALA A 13 -5.06 10.69 4.48
C ALA A 13 -6.40 11.06 3.79
N LYS A 14 -6.40 12.09 2.94
CA LYS A 14 -7.58 12.46 2.14
C LYS A 14 -7.98 11.36 1.16
N LEU A 15 -7.01 10.70 0.54
CA LEU A 15 -7.29 9.58 -0.38
C LEU A 15 -7.91 8.39 0.35
N LEU A 16 -7.38 8.04 1.53
CA LEU A 16 -7.87 6.96 2.37
C LEU A 16 -9.24 7.25 3.02
N ALA A 17 -9.57 8.52 3.27
CA ALA A 17 -10.87 8.90 3.85
C ALA A 17 -12.08 8.49 2.98
N ASN A 18 -11.87 8.29 1.67
CA ASN A 18 -12.89 7.82 0.74
C ASN A 18 -12.88 6.29 0.53
N GLN A 19 -12.02 5.55 1.24
CA GLN A 19 -11.88 4.10 1.10
C GLN A 19 -12.52 3.37 2.28
N GLU A 20 -12.75 2.07 2.12
CA GLU A 20 -13.25 1.21 3.20
C GLU A 20 -12.29 1.19 4.40
N GLU A 21 -12.87 1.06 5.60
CA GLU A 21 -12.12 1.06 6.84
C GLU A 21 -11.04 -0.03 6.84
N GLY A 22 -9.78 0.40 6.97
CA GLY A 22 -8.64 -0.52 6.95
C GLY A 22 -7.91 -0.63 5.63
N THR A 23 -8.36 0.08 4.60
CA THR A 23 -7.53 0.30 3.43
C THR A 23 -6.27 1.06 3.82
N GLN A 24 -5.12 0.56 3.36
CA GLN A 24 -3.81 1.14 3.59
C GLN A 24 -3.18 1.53 2.24
N ILE A 25 -2.03 2.22 2.28
CA ILE A 25 -1.24 2.49 1.08
C ILE A 25 0.03 1.63 1.11
N ARG A 26 0.30 0.93 0.02
CA ARG A 26 1.56 0.21 -0.21
C ARG A 26 2.43 1.02 -1.16
N VAL A 27 3.67 1.29 -0.76
CA VAL A 27 4.69 1.90 -1.61
C VAL A 27 5.56 0.80 -2.20
N PHE A 28 5.87 0.88 -3.49
CA PHE A 28 6.75 -0.08 -4.15
C PHE A 28 7.68 0.64 -5.14
N VAL A 29 8.81 -0.01 -5.43
CA VAL A 29 9.79 0.46 -6.41
C VAL A 29 9.82 -0.53 -7.57
N ILE A 30 9.68 -0.02 -8.78
CA ILE A 30 9.82 -0.79 -10.03
C ILE A 30 11.25 -0.59 -10.54
N ASN A 31 11.89 -1.66 -11.01
CA ASN A 31 13.26 -1.65 -11.53
C ASN A 31 14.31 -1.01 -10.60
N PRO A 32 14.37 -1.40 -9.30
CA PRO A 32 15.30 -0.81 -8.35
C PRO A 32 16.75 -0.99 -8.84
N GLY A 33 17.57 0.05 -8.68
CA GLY A 33 18.98 0.02 -9.09
C GLY A 33 19.24 0.34 -10.57
N THR A 34 18.21 0.70 -11.34
CA THR A 34 18.36 1.15 -12.73
C THR A 34 18.03 2.64 -12.88
N PRO A 35 18.46 3.31 -13.97
CA PRO A 35 18.05 4.69 -14.27
C PRO A 35 16.53 4.83 -14.51
N ASN A 36 15.86 3.74 -14.88
CA ASN A 36 14.41 3.67 -15.10
C ASN A 36 13.66 3.25 -13.82
N ALA A 37 14.23 3.52 -12.65
CA ALA A 37 13.57 3.20 -11.39
C ALA A 37 12.37 4.12 -11.17
N GLU A 38 11.22 3.53 -10.85
CA GLU A 38 9.98 4.25 -10.61
C GLU A 38 9.44 3.93 -9.21
N CYS A 39 8.85 4.95 -8.57
CA CYS A 39 8.18 4.79 -7.28
C CYS A 39 6.68 4.85 -7.49
N GLY A 40 5.98 3.80 -7.07
CA GLY A 40 4.52 3.68 -7.16
C GLY A 40 3.86 3.57 -5.80
N VAL A 41 2.57 3.90 -5.76
CA VAL A 41 1.69 3.66 -4.60
C VAL A 41 0.42 2.95 -5.04
N SER A 42 -0.10 2.07 -4.20
CA SER A 42 -1.37 1.38 -4.43
C SER A 42 -2.20 1.27 -3.16
N TYR A 43 -3.53 1.22 -3.31
CA TYR A 43 -4.41 0.87 -2.20
C TYR A 43 -4.25 -0.61 -1.88
N CYS A 44 -4.00 -0.88 -0.62
CA CYS A 44 -3.93 -2.22 -0.06
C CYS A 44 -5.11 -2.37 0.89
N PRO A 45 -6.25 -2.93 0.44
CA PRO A 45 -7.37 -3.20 1.33
C PRO A 45 -6.89 -4.09 2.49
N ARG A 46 -7.49 -3.94 3.67
CA ARG A 46 -7.27 -4.89 4.77
C ARG A 46 -7.88 -6.23 4.32
N MET A 47 -7.07 -7.10 3.74
CA MET A 47 -7.46 -8.49 3.63
C MET A 47 -7.56 -9.03 5.06
N PRO A 48 -8.72 -9.55 5.51
CA PRO A 48 -8.72 -10.38 6.70
C PRO A 48 -7.78 -11.54 6.40
N TRP A 49 -6.77 -11.73 7.26
CA TRP A 49 -5.96 -12.94 7.23
C TRP A 49 -6.91 -14.12 7.27
N LYS A 50 -7.10 -14.78 6.12
CA LYS A 50 -7.82 -16.03 6.04
C LYS A 50 -6.75 -17.09 6.20
N PRO A 51 -6.69 -17.81 7.34
CA PRO A 51 -5.78 -18.94 7.46
C PRO A 51 -6.05 -19.90 6.28
N PRO A 52 -5.03 -20.62 5.80
CA PRO A 52 -5.24 -21.61 4.75
C PRO A 52 -6.37 -22.54 5.19
N THR A 53 -7.42 -22.63 4.37
CA THR A 53 -8.50 -23.59 4.60
C THR A 53 -7.87 -24.98 4.60
N PRO A 54 -8.02 -25.76 5.67
CA PRO A 54 -7.58 -27.15 5.65
C PRO A 54 -8.24 -27.84 4.44
N PRO A 55 -7.53 -28.76 3.75
CA PRO A 55 -8.20 -29.61 2.76
C PRO A 55 -9.36 -30.32 3.44
N GLU A 56 -10.56 -30.24 2.87
CA GLU A 56 -11.69 -31.08 3.29
C GLU A 56 -11.26 -32.54 3.11
N ILE A 57 -11.18 -33.28 4.22
CA ILE A 57 -10.92 -34.73 4.25
C ILE A 57 -12.19 -35.45 3.82
#